data_AF-A0A940A9I8-F1
#
_entry.id   AF-A0A940A9I8-F1
#
_cell.length_a   1.000
_cell.length_b   1.000
_cell.length_c   1.000
_cell.angle_alpha   90.00
_cell.angle_beta   90.00
_cell.angle_gamma   90.00
#
_symmetry.space_group_name_H-M   'P 1'
#
loop_
_entity.id
_entity.type
_entity.pdbx_description
1 polymer ?
#
loop_
_entity_poly.entity_id
_entity_poly.type
_entity_poly.pdbx_seq_one_letter_code
_entity_poly.pdbx_strand_id
1 'polypeptide(L)'
;YCPDKEEISRQLNELLASANVPMSDVYGVLTSMNGNAEHDAYISDLCGDLFSDIPLLRYKHLFGESYTASGLGLYVAATCLSKGRIPESLYVDATSCKPLKPKALLLLNTTDEKCCSLMLVTI
;
A
#
# COMPACT_ATOMS: atom_id res chain seq x y z
N TYR A 1 8.60 -2.00 -17.80
CA TYR A 1 7.25 -2.16 -18.37
C TYR A 1 6.29 -1.67 -17.30
N CYS A 2 5.73 -0.47 -17.43
CA CYS A 2 4.73 -0.02 -16.47
C CYS A 2 3.42 -0.74 -16.80
N PRO A 3 2.87 -1.58 -15.89
CA PRO A 3 1.56 -2.17 -16.13
C PRO A 3 0.50 -1.07 -16.20
N ASP A 4 -0.50 -1.28 -17.05
CA ASP A 4 -1.64 -0.38 -17.17
C ASP A 4 -2.52 -0.46 -15.91
N LYS A 5 -3.31 0.59 -15.64
CA LYS A 5 -4.23 0.67 -14.50
C LYS A 5 -5.23 -0.49 -14.49
N GLU A 6 -5.69 -0.90 -15.67
CA GLU A 6 -6.58 -2.04 -15.84
C GLU A 6 -5.91 -3.36 -15.40
N GLU A 7 -4.63 -3.53 -15.71
CA GLU A 7 -3.86 -4.73 -15.36
C GLU A 7 -3.62 -4.78 -13.84
N ILE A 8 -3.30 -3.66 -13.21
CA ILE A 8 -3.17 -3.58 -11.74
C ILE A 8 -4.52 -3.89 -11.07
N SER A 9 -5.62 -3.35 -11.61
CA SER A 9 -6.98 -3.64 -11.11
C SER A 9 -7.32 -5.12 -11.21
N ARG A 10 -6.97 -5.76 -12.34
CA ARG A 10 -7.19 -7.19 -12.56
C ARG A 10 -6.38 -8.02 -11.56
N GLN A 11 -5.08 -7.75 -11.42
CA GLN A 11 -4.21 -8.45 -10.48
C GLN A 11 -4.65 -8.26 -9.03
N LEU A 12 -5.13 -7.06 -8.67
CA LEU A 12 -5.71 -6.78 -7.35
C LEU A 12 -6.93 -7.66 -7.09
N ASN A 13 -7.88 -7.70 -8.03
CA ASN A 13 -9.08 -8.51 -7.88
C ASN A 13 -8.76 -10.01 -7.80
N GLU A 14 -7.83 -10.50 -8.61
CA GLU A 14 -7.36 -11.90 -8.56
C GLU A 14 -6.68 -12.23 -7.23
N LEU A 15 -5.83 -11.33 -6.73
CA LEU A 15 -5.13 -11.49 -5.45
C LEU A 15 -6.12 -11.56 -4.29
N LEU A 16 -7.06 -10.62 -4.21
CA LEU A 16 -8.10 -10.56 -3.18
C LEU A 16 -9.03 -11.78 -3.24
N ALA A 17 -9.45 -12.19 -4.44
CA ALA A 17 -10.29 -13.37 -4.63
C ALA A 17 -9.56 -14.66 -4.19
N SER A 18 -8.27 -14.80 -4.53
CA SER A 18 -7.47 -15.97 -4.13
C SER A 18 -7.29 -16.09 -2.62
N ALA A 19 -7.30 -14.96 -1.91
CA ALA A 19 -7.19 -14.89 -0.46
C ALA A 19 -8.55 -14.88 0.26
N ASN A 20 -9.66 -14.85 -0.47
CA ASN A 20 -11.02 -14.68 0.06
C ASN A 20 -11.16 -13.42 0.96
N VAL A 21 -10.49 -12.34 0.59
CA VAL A 21 -10.51 -11.05 1.30
C VAL A 21 -11.36 -10.07 0.51
N PRO A 22 -12.50 -9.58 1.04
CA PRO A 22 -13.25 -8.54 0.36
C PRO A 22 -12.51 -7.20 0.44
N MET A 23 -12.70 -6.34 -0.57
CA MET A 23 -12.06 -5.01 -0.60
C MET A 23 -12.38 -4.17 0.65
N SER A 24 -13.57 -4.36 1.24
CA SER A 24 -14.00 -3.71 2.48
C SER A 24 -13.16 -4.08 3.71
N ASP A 25 -12.44 -5.20 3.67
CA ASP A 25 -11.57 -5.66 4.75
C ASP A 25 -10.13 -5.17 4.61
N VAL A 26 -9.81 -4.45 3.52
CA VAL A 26 -8.51 -3.81 3.32
C VAL A 26 -8.49 -2.47 4.05
N TYR A 27 -7.61 -2.36 5.04
CA TYR A 27 -7.56 -1.20 5.95
C TYR A 27 -6.69 -0.05 5.45
N GLY A 28 -5.84 -0.29 4.47
CA GLY A 28 -4.90 0.69 3.96
C GLY A 28 -4.01 0.12 2.85
N VAL A 29 -3.51 1.02 2.01
CA VAL A 29 -2.51 0.72 0.98
C VAL A 29 -1.18 1.31 1.40
N LEU A 30 -0.24 0.43 1.73
CA LEU A 30 1.14 0.75 2.04
C LEU A 30 1.90 1.02 0.75
N THR A 31 2.17 2.29 0.48
CA THR A 31 2.77 2.76 -0.76
C THR A 31 4.27 2.96 -0.63
N SER A 32 4.95 2.87 -1.77
CA SER A 32 6.37 3.18 -1.93
C SER A 32 6.69 4.67 -2.03
N MET A 33 5.79 5.58 -1.62
CA MET A 33 6.06 7.02 -1.58
C MET A 33 7.35 7.32 -0.80
N ASN A 34 8.24 8.09 -1.40
CA ASN A 34 9.58 8.37 -0.88
C ASN A 34 9.85 9.87 -0.64
N GLY A 35 8.87 10.74 -0.90
CA GLY A 35 9.00 12.18 -0.73
C GLY A 35 9.49 12.92 -1.98
N ASN A 36 9.81 12.22 -3.07
CA ASN A 36 10.02 12.86 -4.37
C ASN A 36 8.66 13.28 -4.94
N ALA A 37 8.53 14.56 -5.28
CA ALA A 37 7.26 15.13 -5.71
C ALA A 37 6.66 14.48 -6.97
N GLU A 38 7.49 14.11 -7.95
CA GLU A 38 7.03 13.48 -9.19
C GLU A 38 6.56 12.04 -8.92
N HIS A 39 7.36 11.27 -8.17
CA HIS A 39 7.03 9.90 -7.80
C HIS A 39 5.79 9.80 -6.90
N ASP A 40 5.70 10.66 -5.88
CA ASP A 40 4.58 10.69 -4.95
C ASP A 40 3.28 11.13 -5.66
N ALA A 41 3.37 12.05 -6.65
CA ALA A 41 2.23 12.43 -7.48
C ALA A 41 1.75 11.26 -8.36
N TYR A 42 2.68 10.54 -8.99
CA TYR A 42 2.35 9.33 -9.76
C TYR A 42 1.66 8.26 -8.91
N ILE A 43 2.18 7.97 -7.71
CA ILE A 43 1.54 7.03 -6.78
C ILE A 43 0.15 7.53 -6.37
N SER A 44 0.01 8.83 -6.10
CA SER A 44 -1.27 9.41 -5.68
C SER A 44 -2.33 9.31 -6.78
N ASP A 45 -1.96 9.56 -8.05
CA ASP A 45 -2.85 9.40 -9.21
C ASP A 45 -3.24 7.93 -9.41
N LEU A 46 -2.25 7.02 -9.39
CA LEU A 46 -2.49 5.59 -9.51
C LEU A 46 -3.41 5.07 -8.41
N CYS A 47 -3.20 5.51 -7.17
CA CYS A 47 -3.99 5.07 -6.03
C CYS A 47 -5.37 5.75 -5.96
N GLY A 48 -5.50 7.00 -6.38
CA GLY A 48 -6.77 7.73 -6.37
C GLY A 48 -7.86 7.01 -7.17
N ASP A 49 -7.49 6.42 -8.31
CA ASP A 49 -8.41 5.67 -9.16
C ASP A 49 -8.74 4.27 -8.62
N LEU A 50 -7.75 3.60 -8.02
CA LEU A 50 -7.86 2.20 -7.60
C LEU A 50 -8.39 2.02 -6.17
N PHE A 51 -8.19 3.02 -5.32
CA PHE A 51 -8.31 2.92 -3.85
C PHE A 51 -9.01 4.12 -3.23
N SER A 52 -10.00 4.71 -3.91
CA SER A 52 -10.66 5.97 -3.52
C SER A 52 -11.13 6.05 -2.06
N ASP A 53 -11.53 4.92 -1.45
CA ASP A 53 -12.05 4.85 -0.07
C ASP A 53 -11.07 4.23 0.94
N ILE A 54 -9.86 3.87 0.49
CA ILE A 54 -8.85 3.18 1.31
C ILE A 54 -7.71 4.16 1.61
N PRO A 55 -7.35 4.33 2.89
CA PRO A 55 -6.31 5.28 3.25
C PRO A 55 -4.95 4.85 2.69
N LEU A 56 -4.20 5.84 2.19
CA LEU A 56 -2.83 5.64 1.75
C LEU A 56 -1.86 5.77 2.92
N LEU A 57 -0.93 4.83 2.98
CA LEU A 57 0.15 4.78 3.95
C LEU A 57 1.48 4.88 3.21
N ARG A 58 2.54 5.35 3.86
CA ARG A 58 3.90 5.42 3.31
C ARG A 58 4.87 4.81 4.30
N TYR A 59 5.82 3.99 3.83
CA TYR A 59 6.79 3.33 4.70
C TYR A 59 8.24 3.80 4.50
N LYS A 60 8.60 4.32 3.31
CA LYS A 60 9.99 4.67 3.00
C LYS A 60 10.52 5.85 3.81
N HIS A 61 9.65 6.72 4.32
CA HIS A 61 10.04 7.79 5.25
C HIS A 61 10.69 7.28 6.55
N LEU A 62 10.49 6.00 6.91
CA LEU A 62 11.10 5.39 8.10
C LEU A 62 12.52 4.89 7.87
N PHE A 63 12.86 4.50 6.63
CA PHE A 63 14.07 3.72 6.33
C PHE A 63 14.91 4.26 5.16
N GLY A 64 14.37 5.23 4.41
CA GLY A 64 14.93 5.70 3.15
C GLY A 64 14.52 4.86 1.94
N GLU A 65 15.07 5.23 0.78
CA GLU A 65 14.91 4.53 -0.50
C GLU A 65 16.03 3.51 -0.70
N SER A 66 15.68 2.28 -1.06
CA SER A 66 16.65 1.24 -1.41
C SER A 66 15.99 0.11 -2.20
N TYR A 67 16.79 -0.69 -2.91
CA TYR A 67 16.29 -1.84 -3.68
C TYR A 67 15.63 -2.93 -2.82
N THR A 68 15.85 -2.93 -1.51
CA THR A 68 15.25 -3.88 -0.55
C THR A 68 14.13 -3.26 0.28
N ALA A 69 13.78 -1.99 0.03
CA ALA A 69 12.76 -1.27 0.79
C ALA A 69 11.39 -1.98 0.77
N SER A 70 11.04 -2.67 -0.32
CA SER A 70 9.81 -3.46 -0.41
C SER A 70 9.70 -4.53 0.68
N GLY A 71 10.81 -5.17 1.08
CA GLY A 71 10.84 -6.11 2.20
C GLY A 71 10.56 -5.44 3.55
N LEU A 72 11.01 -4.19 3.72
CA LEU A 72 10.69 -3.39 4.91
C LEU A 72 9.21 -2.98 4.92
N GLY A 73 8.63 -2.69 3.75
CA GLY A 73 7.19 -2.48 3.60
C GLY A 73 6.38 -3.69 4.08
N LEU A 74 6.78 -4.90 3.69
CA LEU A 74 6.14 -6.14 4.16
C LEU A 74 6.27 -6.30 5.68
N TYR A 75 7.44 -6.02 6.24
CA TYR A 75 7.66 -6.04 7.70
C TYR A 75 6.76 -5.04 8.44
N VAL A 76 6.61 -3.81 7.91
CA VAL A 76 5.71 -2.80 8.47
C VAL A 76 4.26 -3.28 8.45
N ALA A 77 3.79 -3.79 7.32
CA ALA A 77 2.42 -4.31 7.21
C ALA A 77 2.15 -5.44 8.21
N ALA A 78 3.03 -6.45 8.28
CA ALA A 78 2.91 -7.54 9.24
C ALA A 78 2.94 -7.06 10.70
N THR A 79 3.79 -6.05 11.01
CA THR A 79 3.88 -5.46 12.36
C THR A 79 2.60 -4.72 12.73
N CYS A 80 2.00 -3.96 11.81
CA CYS A 80 0.73 -3.27 12.04
C CYS A 80 -0.41 -4.25 12.32
N LEU A 81 -0.50 -5.34 11.55
CA LEU A 81 -1.51 -6.38 11.74
C LEU A 81 -1.31 -7.12 13.07
N SER A 82 -0.08 -7.56 13.36
CA SER A 82 0.27 -8.27 14.59
C SER A 82 -0.04 -7.44 15.85
N LYS A 83 0.30 -6.15 15.84
CA LYS A 83 0.00 -5.22 16.94
C LYS A 83 -1.44 -4.72 16.93
N GLY A 84 -2.19 -5.00 15.88
CA GLY A 84 -3.57 -4.55 15.71
C GLY A 84 -3.72 -3.04 15.66
N ARG A 85 -2.72 -2.30 15.17
CA ARG A 85 -2.76 -0.83 15.04
C ARG A 85 -1.88 -0.33 13.90
N ILE A 86 -2.33 0.72 13.22
CA ILE A 86 -1.55 1.46 12.23
C ILE A 86 -1.11 2.78 12.89
N PRO A 87 0.21 3.03 13.08
CA PRO A 87 0.68 4.31 13.60
C PRO A 87 0.28 5.49 12.69
N GLU A 88 -0.12 6.61 13.29
CA GLU A 88 -0.51 7.83 12.57
C GLU A 88 0.57 8.32 11.61
N SER A 89 1.84 8.18 11.98
CA SER A 89 2.98 8.57 11.14
C SER A 89 3.06 7.83 9.80
N LEU A 90 2.43 6.65 9.69
CA LEU A 90 2.37 5.92 8.43
C LEU A 90 1.37 6.52 7.46
N TYR A 91 0.35 7.23 7.92
CA TYR A 91 -0.67 7.79 7.04
C TYR A 91 -0.09 8.94 6.21
N VAL A 92 -0.42 8.95 4.92
CA VAL A 92 -0.13 10.09 4.05
C VAL A 92 -0.99 11.29 4.45
N ASP A 93 -2.27 11.02 4.75
CA ASP A 93 -3.21 11.96 5.33
C ASP A 93 -3.64 11.48 6.73
N ALA A 94 -3.23 12.22 7.76
CA ALA A 94 -3.53 11.93 9.16
C ALA A 94 -5.04 11.90 9.46
N THR A 95 -5.87 12.62 8.70
CA THR A 95 -7.34 12.62 8.89
C THR A 95 -7.98 11.28 8.54
N SER A 96 -7.26 10.44 7.78
CA SER A 96 -7.70 9.10 7.37
C SER A 96 -7.37 8.01 8.39
N CYS A 97 -6.83 8.38 9.57
CA CYS A 97 -6.51 7.44 10.64
C CYS A 97 -7.78 6.73 11.15
N LYS A 98 -7.80 5.40 11.09
CA LYS A 98 -8.93 4.58 11.56
C LYS A 98 -8.54 3.90 12.89
N PRO A 99 -9.33 4.03 13.97
CA PRO A 99 -9.03 3.41 15.27
C PRO A 99 -9.29 1.90 15.32
N LEU A 100 -9.52 1.27 14.17
CA LEU A 100 -9.91 -0.12 14.05
C LEU A 100 -8.68 -1.04 13.99
N LYS A 101 -8.85 -2.28 14.45
CA LYS A 101 -7.84 -3.32 14.34
C LYS A 101 -7.74 -3.76 12.86
N PRO A 102 -6.62 -3.49 12.16
CA PRO A 102 -6.50 -3.86 10.76
C PRO A 102 -6.40 -5.37 10.61
N LYS A 103 -7.11 -5.91 9.61
CA LYS A 103 -7.08 -7.34 9.27
C LYS A 103 -6.30 -7.61 7.99
N ALA A 104 -6.43 -6.75 6.99
CA ALA A 104 -5.65 -6.83 5.76
C ALA A 104 -5.05 -5.48 5.38
N LEU A 105 -3.84 -5.53 4.82
CA LEU A 105 -3.14 -4.39 4.23
C LEU A 105 -2.61 -4.78 2.85
N LEU A 106 -2.72 -3.85 1.90
CA LEU A 106 -2.08 -3.98 0.59
C LEU A 106 -0.73 -3.27 0.62
N LEU A 107 0.27 -3.83 -0.04
CA LEU A 107 1.56 -3.18 -0.28
C LEU A 107 1.69 -2.97 -1.78
N LEU A 108 1.75 -1.70 -2.18
CA LEU A 108 2.01 -1.27 -3.54
C LEU A 108 3.42 -0.71 -3.61
N ASN A 109 4.31 -1.42 -4.31
CA ASN A 109 5.66 -0.97 -4.52
C ASN A 109 5.92 -0.70 -6.00
N THR A 110 6.40 0.50 -6.29
CA THR A 110 6.87 0.87 -7.63
C THR A 110 8.35 1.25 -7.60
N THR A 111 9.06 0.81 -8.64
CA THR A 111 10.49 1.14 -8.84
C THR A 111 10.62 1.85 -10.18
N ASP A 112 11.15 3.09 -10.17
CA ASP A 112 11.44 3.92 -11.34
C ASP A 112 10.31 3.95 -12.39
N GLU A 113 9.04 3.94 -11.95
CA GLU A 113 7.83 3.91 -12.80
C GLU A 113 7.74 2.74 -13.79
N LYS A 114 8.62 1.74 -13.66
CA LYS A 114 8.80 0.68 -14.67
C LYS A 114 8.47 -0.71 -14.18
N CYS A 115 8.30 -0.89 -12.88
CA CYS A 115 7.92 -2.14 -12.24
C CYS A 115 6.95 -1.84 -11.11
N CYS A 116 5.81 -2.52 -11.11
CA CYS A 116 4.83 -2.46 -10.04
C CYS A 116 4.72 -3.86 -9.43
N SER A 117 4.78 -3.95 -8.10
CA SER A 117 4.46 -5.17 -7.36
C SER A 117 3.36 -4.89 -6.35
N LEU A 118 2.43 -5.84 -6.28
CA LEU A 118 1.31 -5.83 -5.36
C LEU A 118 1.42 -7.04 -4.44
N MET A 119 1.34 -6.80 -3.14
CA MET A 119 1.34 -7.85 -2.11
C MET A 119 0.17 -7.62 -1.15
N LEU A 120 -0.50 -8.71 -0.76
CA LEU A 120 -1.56 -8.70 0.23
C LEU A 120 -1.03 -9.34 1.51
N VAL A 121 -1.20 -8.66 2.64
CA VAL A 121 -0.85 -9.17 3.97
C VAL A 121 -2.13 -9.22 4.79
N THR A 122 -2.43 -10.39 5.36
CA THR A 122 -3.66 -10.64 6.13
C THR A 122 -3.37 -11.50 7.36
N ILE A 123 -4.23 -11.45 8.38
CA ILE A 123 -4.14 -12.26 9.62
C ILE A 123 -5.44 -13.01 9.92
#